data_AF-A0A8X6URL0-F1
#
_entry.id   AF-A0A8X6URL0-F1
#
_cell.length_a   1.000
_cell.length_b   1.000
_cell.length_c   1.000
_cell.angle_alpha   90.00
_cell.angle_beta   90.00
_cell.angle_gamma   90.00
#
_symmetry.space_group_name_H-M   'P 1'
#
loop_
_entity.id
_entity.type
_entity.pdbx_description
1 polymer ?
#
loop_
_entity_poly.entity_id
_entity_poly.type
_entity_poly.pdbx_seq_one_letter_code
_entity_poly.pdbx_strand_id
1 'polypeptide(L)'
;MPKRIVLACVDNDAFNGNYKKSPFEFNHYNVNFIGVYIDGQPMPHQPLELDFEKENYIRAYQSLFLNSEGLYLSRNEFAKGYSLFLFDLTPDLCDGEHFNLIRHSNLRIELKFNKALEQTVSLIVFAEFESLIEINKTRNVLFDFEN
;
A
#
# COMPACT_ATOMS: atom_id res chain seq x y z
N MET A 1 -11.97 6.89 -4.70
CA MET A 1 -11.07 6.48 -3.60
C MET A 1 -10.52 5.09 -3.93
N PRO A 2 -9.22 4.80 -3.75
CA PRO A 2 -8.71 3.46 -3.96
C PRO A 2 -9.27 2.47 -2.93
N LYS A 3 -9.50 1.22 -3.34
CA LYS A 3 -9.88 0.11 -2.46
C LYS A 3 -8.69 -0.34 -1.63
N ARG A 4 -7.52 -0.41 -2.26
CA ARG A 4 -6.29 -0.87 -1.63
C ARG A 4 -5.14 0.03 -2.05
N ILE A 5 -4.20 0.22 -1.13
CA ILE A 5 -2.93 0.85 -1.45
C ILE A 5 -1.77 -0.02 -0.95
N VAL A 6 -0.75 -0.15 -1.78
CA VAL A 6 0.52 -0.77 -1.43
C VAL A 6 1.59 0.29 -1.44
N LEU A 7 2.31 0.39 -0.32
CA LEU A 7 3.43 1.29 -0.14
C LEU A 7 4.73 0.49 -0.12
N ALA A 8 5.71 0.94 -0.90
CA ALA A 8 7.02 0.34 -0.93
C ALA A 8 8.09 1.43 -1.05
N CYS A 9 9.14 1.33 -0.25
CA CYS A 9 10.28 2.25 -0.33
C CYS A 9 11.41 1.60 -1.12
N VAL A 10 11.96 2.34 -2.08
CA VAL A 10 13.04 1.86 -2.96
C VAL A 10 14.16 2.90 -2.97
N ASP A 11 15.39 2.45 -3.19
CA ASP A 11 16.52 3.36 -3.41
C ASP A 11 16.29 4.21 -4.67
N ASN A 12 16.54 5.52 -4.59
CA ASN A 12 16.27 6.42 -5.72
C ASN A 12 17.13 6.10 -6.96
N ASP A 13 18.38 5.66 -6.81
CA ASP A 13 19.19 5.30 -7.98
C ASP A 13 18.68 4.01 -8.63
N ALA A 14 18.24 3.04 -7.81
CA ALA A 14 17.60 1.82 -8.29
C ALA A 14 16.32 2.12 -9.07
N PHE A 15 15.48 3.03 -8.54
CA PHE A 15 14.28 3.52 -9.21
C PHE A 15 14.60 4.21 -10.55
N ASN A 16 15.68 4.99 -10.60
CA ASN A 16 16.13 5.67 -11.82
C ASN A 16 16.93 4.77 -12.80
N GLY A 17 16.97 3.45 -12.57
CA GLY A 17 17.52 2.49 -13.52
C GLY A 17 19.03 2.25 -13.42
N ASN A 18 19.63 2.46 -12.24
CA ASN A 18 21.02 2.08 -12.03
C ASN A 18 21.22 0.56 -12.16
N TYR A 19 21.96 0.13 -13.18
CA TYR A 19 22.21 -1.29 -13.48
C TYR A 19 22.88 -2.10 -12.35
N LYS A 20 23.46 -1.45 -11.34
CA LYS A 20 24.09 -2.12 -10.19
C LYS A 20 23.13 -2.35 -9.02
N LYS A 21 21.94 -1.74 -9.04
CA LYS A 21 20.94 -1.83 -7.98
C LYS A 21 19.64 -2.42 -8.52
N SER A 22 18.86 -3.06 -7.67
CA SER A 22 17.57 -3.64 -8.06
C SER A 22 16.41 -2.75 -7.64
N PRO A 23 15.50 -2.35 -8.55
CA PRO A 23 14.29 -1.60 -8.18
C PRO A 23 13.25 -2.47 -7.44
N PHE A 24 13.49 -3.77 -7.33
CA PHE A 24 12.62 -4.73 -6.64
C PHE A 24 13.07 -5.02 -5.20
N GLU A 25 14.09 -4.31 -4.72
CA GLU A 25 14.50 -4.32 -3.31
C GLU A 25 13.69 -3.28 -2.52
N PHE A 26 12.59 -3.74 -1.94
CA PHE A 26 11.68 -2.93 -1.12
C PHE A 26 12.19 -2.84 0.33
N ASN A 27 13.15 -1.95 0.55
CA ASN A 27 13.75 -1.74 1.85
C ASN A 27 12.80 -1.00 2.81
N HIS A 28 12.77 -1.43 4.08
CA HIS A 28 11.94 -0.78 5.09
C HIS A 28 12.53 0.55 5.61
N TYR A 29 13.84 0.78 5.43
CA TYR A 29 14.56 1.99 5.88
C TYR A 29 14.35 2.37 7.36
N ASN A 30 14.08 1.39 8.22
CA ASN A 30 13.69 1.59 9.62
C ASN A 30 12.49 2.54 9.78
N VAL A 31 11.52 2.45 8.88
CA VAL A 31 10.21 3.07 9.08
C VAL A 31 9.64 2.60 10.41
N ASN A 32 9.19 3.55 11.23
CA ASN A 32 8.64 3.27 12.57
C ASN A 32 7.16 3.64 12.70
N PHE A 33 6.63 4.40 11.76
CA PHE A 33 5.25 4.82 11.75
C PHE A 33 4.77 4.93 10.31
N ILE A 34 3.63 4.33 10.02
CA ILE A 34 2.90 4.50 8.76
C ILE A 34 1.45 4.81 9.09
N GLY A 35 1.02 6.03 8.75
CA GLY A 35 -0.36 6.48 8.87
C GLY A 35 -0.96 6.75 7.50
N VAL A 36 -2.07 6.10 7.19
CA VAL A 36 -2.89 6.42 6.01
C VAL A 36 -4.14 7.09 6.53
N TYR A 37 -4.54 8.21 5.93
CA TYR A 37 -5.68 8.99 6.38
C TYR A 37 -6.61 9.24 5.20
N ILE A 38 -7.91 9.01 5.42
CA ILE A 38 -8.98 9.32 4.48
C ILE A 38 -9.81 10.43 5.10
N ASP A 39 -9.84 11.60 4.46
CA ASP A 39 -10.57 12.78 4.94
C ASP A 39 -10.24 13.15 6.41
N GLY A 40 -8.97 12.93 6.80
CA GLY A 40 -8.45 13.22 8.15
C GLY A 40 -8.65 12.10 9.17
N GLN A 41 -9.37 11.03 8.84
CA GLN A 41 -9.53 9.86 9.71
C GLN A 41 -8.47 8.80 9.39
N PRO A 42 -7.75 8.25 10.39
CA PRO A 42 -6.76 7.21 10.16
C PRO A 42 -7.41 5.90 9.69
N MET A 43 -6.79 5.26 8.71
CA MET A 43 -7.17 3.97 8.13
C MET A 43 -5.95 3.03 8.10
N PRO A 44 -6.01 1.86 8.76
CA PRO A 44 -7.03 1.43 9.73
C PRO A 44 -7.05 2.34 10.98
N HIS A 45 -8.06 2.17 11.85
CA HIS A 45 -8.27 2.99 13.07
C HIS A 45 -7.01 3.28 13.91
N GLN A 46 -6.00 2.41 13.83
CA GLN A 46 -4.68 2.64 14.40
C GLN A 46 -3.63 2.66 13.28
N PRO A 47 -2.81 3.73 13.18
CA PRO A 47 -1.61 3.73 12.36
C PRO A 47 -0.69 2.54 12.70
N LEU A 48 0.13 2.12 11.73
CA LEU A 48 1.11 1.07 11.95
C LEU A 48 2.33 1.64 12.66
N GLU A 49 2.55 1.24 13.90
CA GLU A 49 3.82 1.42 14.60
C GLU A 49 4.72 0.20 14.36
N LEU A 50 5.93 0.46 13.89
CA LEU A 50 6.86 -0.56 13.43
C LEU A 50 8.18 -0.43 14.19
N ASP A 51 8.75 -1.56 14.59
CA ASP A 51 10.11 -1.62 15.13
C ASP A 51 10.79 -2.89 14.61
N PHE A 52 11.65 -2.72 13.61
CA PHE A 52 12.36 -3.84 13.00
C PHE A 52 13.45 -4.42 13.91
N GLU A 53 13.96 -3.64 14.87
CA GLU A 53 14.97 -4.11 15.83
C GLU A 53 14.34 -4.97 16.93
N LYS A 54 13.13 -4.62 17.38
CA LYS A 54 12.34 -5.42 18.34
C LYS A 54 11.40 -6.44 17.69
N GLU A 55 11.53 -6.64 16.38
CA GLU A 55 10.65 -7.46 15.55
C GLU A 55 9.14 -7.13 15.61
N ASN A 56 8.79 -5.90 15.99
CA ASN A 56 7.43 -5.39 16.01
C ASN A 56 7.00 -4.91 14.61
N TYR A 57 6.89 -5.84 13.67
CA TYR A 57 6.37 -5.59 12.31
C TYR A 57 5.31 -6.62 11.89
N ILE A 58 4.88 -7.47 12.83
CA ILE A 58 3.97 -8.59 12.58
C ILE A 58 2.62 -8.10 12.05
N ARG A 59 2.10 -6.97 12.55
CA ARG A 59 0.83 -6.40 12.06
C ARG A 59 0.90 -6.02 10.58
N ALA A 60 1.99 -5.40 10.14
CA ALA A 60 2.21 -5.06 8.73
C ALA A 60 2.30 -6.31 7.86
N TYR A 61 3.07 -7.30 8.31
CA TYR A 61 3.19 -8.59 7.63
C TYR A 61 1.83 -9.31 7.52
N GLN A 62 1.06 -9.37 8.61
CA GLN A 62 -0.29 -9.97 8.60
C GLN A 62 -1.23 -9.25 7.63
N SER A 63 -1.22 -7.92 7.62
CA SER A 63 -2.05 -7.12 6.69
C SER A 63 -1.75 -7.46 5.23
N LEU A 64 -0.47 -7.64 4.89
CA LEU A 64 -0.06 -8.04 3.54
C LEU A 64 -0.62 -9.41 3.14
N PHE A 65 -0.52 -10.41 4.02
CA PHE A 65 -0.96 -11.78 3.73
C PHE A 65 -2.48 -11.97 3.77
N LEU A 66 -3.20 -11.19 4.57
CA LEU A 66 -4.66 -11.26 4.62
C LEU A 66 -5.31 -10.68 3.36
N ASN A 67 -4.66 -9.71 2.72
CA ASN A 67 -5.21 -8.95 1.60
C ASN A 67 -4.50 -9.24 0.27
N SER A 68 -3.59 -10.23 0.24
CA SER A 68 -2.91 -10.68 -0.97
C SER A 68 -2.96 -12.19 -1.07
N GLU A 69 -3.49 -12.70 -2.18
CA GLU A 69 -3.40 -14.10 -2.53
C GLU A 69 -2.11 -14.37 -3.33
N GLY A 70 -1.54 -15.58 -3.18
CA GLY A 70 -0.40 -16.03 -4.00
C GLY A 70 0.97 -15.44 -3.66
N LEU A 71 1.10 -14.66 -2.58
CA LEU A 71 2.41 -14.16 -2.14
C LEU A 71 3.20 -15.23 -1.38
N TYR A 72 4.42 -15.51 -1.84
CA TYR A 72 5.37 -16.40 -1.15
C TYR A 72 6.51 -15.57 -0.57
N LEU A 73 6.29 -15.02 0.62
CA LEU A 73 7.28 -14.22 1.33
C LEU A 73 7.39 -14.69 2.77
N SER A 74 8.58 -15.02 3.26
CA SER A 74 8.77 -15.34 4.67
C SER A 74 8.86 -14.07 5.52
N ARG A 75 8.53 -14.20 6.82
CA ARG A 75 8.71 -13.12 7.82
C ARG A 75 10.14 -12.53 7.79
N ASN A 76 11.15 -13.38 7.60
CA ASN A 76 12.54 -12.95 7.56
C ASN A 76 12.88 -12.18 6.29
N GLU A 77 12.32 -12.55 5.14
CA GLU A 77 12.52 -11.83 3.88
C GLU A 77 11.83 -10.47 3.91
N PHE A 78 10.64 -10.38 4.52
CA PHE A 78 9.95 -9.12 4.76
C PHE A 78 10.87 -8.13 5.49
N ALA A 79 11.49 -8.54 6.59
CA ALA A 79 12.40 -7.70 7.37
C ALA A 79 13.74 -7.39 6.68
N LYS A 80 14.16 -8.18 5.67
CA LYS A 80 15.48 -8.07 5.03
C LYS A 80 15.52 -7.26 3.74
N GLY A 81 14.39 -6.72 3.28
CA GLY A 81 14.36 -5.91 2.06
C GLY A 81 13.19 -6.19 1.11
N TYR A 82 12.17 -6.91 1.56
CA TYR A 82 10.92 -7.11 0.82
C TYR A 82 9.72 -6.62 1.64
N SER A 83 9.83 -5.43 2.21
CA SER A 83 8.80 -4.81 3.04
C SER A 83 7.77 -4.07 2.17
N LEU A 84 6.65 -4.74 1.93
CA LEU A 84 5.46 -4.15 1.29
C LEU A 84 4.39 -3.86 2.34
N PHE A 85 3.90 -2.63 2.38
CA PHE A 85 2.84 -2.24 3.31
C PHE A 85 1.53 -2.10 2.57
N LEU A 86 0.66 -3.10 2.71
CA LEU A 86 -0.66 -3.14 2.10
C LEU A 86 -1.71 -2.67 3.11
N PHE A 87 -2.49 -1.67 2.70
CA PHE A 87 -3.62 -1.14 3.43
C PHE A 87 -4.88 -1.39 2.63
N ASP A 88 -5.83 -2.08 3.26
CA ASP A 88 -7.20 -2.17 2.77
C ASP A 88 -7.97 -0.94 3.24
N LEU A 89 -8.57 -0.22 2.29
CA LEU A 89 -9.35 0.99 2.48
C LEU A 89 -10.84 0.74 2.19
N THR A 90 -11.22 -0.50 1.90
CA THR A 90 -12.63 -0.86 1.74
C THR A 90 -13.39 -0.64 3.06
N PRO A 91 -14.59 -0.04 3.01
CA PRO A 91 -15.37 0.26 4.22
C PRO A 91 -15.84 -0.99 4.96
N ASP A 92 -15.94 -2.11 4.26
CA ASP A 92 -16.30 -3.43 4.78
C ASP A 92 -15.09 -4.27 5.19
N LEU A 93 -13.84 -3.81 4.90
CA LEU A 93 -12.59 -4.56 5.12
C LEU A 93 -12.68 -5.99 4.55
N CYS A 94 -13.43 -6.13 3.46
CA CYS A 94 -13.79 -7.40 2.88
C CYS A 94 -13.64 -7.30 1.37
N ASP A 95 -12.95 -8.29 0.79
CA ASP A 95 -12.85 -8.45 -0.65
C ASP A 95 -14.06 -9.22 -1.22
N GLY A 96 -15.26 -8.82 -0.80
CA GLY A 96 -16.50 -9.45 -1.23
C GLY A 96 -16.95 -8.99 -2.62
N GLU A 97 -17.87 -9.74 -3.24
CA GLU A 97 -18.53 -9.38 -4.51
C GLU A 97 -19.60 -8.28 -4.34
N HIS A 98 -19.30 -7.25 -3.55
CA HIS A 98 -20.20 -6.14 -3.29
C HIS A 98 -19.55 -4.84 -3.76
N PHE A 99 -20.27 -4.12 -4.61
CA PHE A 99 -19.82 -2.81 -5.07
C PHE A 99 -19.89 -1.81 -3.92
N ASN A 100 -18.74 -1.26 -3.57
CA ASN A 100 -18.68 -0.14 -2.65
C ASN A 100 -19.07 1.14 -3.38
N LEU A 101 -19.82 2.02 -2.70
CA LEU A 101 -20.18 3.31 -3.25
C LEU A 101 -18.92 4.10 -3.59
N ILE A 102 -18.81 4.58 -4.83
CA ILE A 102 -17.73 5.46 -5.26
C ILE A 102 -17.76 6.72 -4.40
N ARG A 103 -16.65 6.98 -3.70
CA ARG A 103 -16.46 8.18 -2.87
C ARG A 103 -15.24 8.95 -3.37
N HIS A 104 -15.39 10.26 -3.53
CA HIS A 104 -14.26 11.18 -3.66
C HIS A 104 -13.80 11.55 -2.25
N SER A 105 -12.56 11.20 -1.94
CA SER A 105 -11.95 11.40 -0.63
C SER A 105 -10.50 11.79 -0.82
N ASN A 106 -9.98 12.62 0.09
CA ASN A 106 -8.58 12.98 0.11
C ASN A 106 -7.79 11.93 0.89
N LEU A 107 -6.77 11.36 0.24
CA LEU A 107 -5.88 10.38 0.83
C LEU A 107 -4.56 11.07 1.23
N ARG A 108 -4.18 10.92 2.50
CA ARG A 108 -2.91 11.43 3.03
C ARG A 108 -2.11 10.27 3.60
N ILE A 109 -0.84 10.17 3.21
CA ILE A 109 0.09 9.16 3.71
C ILE A 109 1.17 9.86 4.53
N GLU A 110 1.43 9.34 5.72
CA GLU A 110 2.49 9.79 6.61
C GLU A 110 3.43 8.62 6.88
N LEU A 111 4.72 8.82 6.63
CA LEU A 111 5.78 7.89 7.03
C LEU A 111 6.74 8.60 7.97
N LYS A 112 7.15 7.93 9.04
CA LYS A 112 8.25 8.38 9.90
C LYS A 112 9.32 7.30 9.96
N PHE A 113 10.57 7.73 10.01
CA PHE A 113 11.74 6.86 10.05
C PHE A 113 12.43 7.01 11.40
N ASN A 114 12.85 5.89 11.98
CA ASN A 114 13.55 5.90 13.26
C ASN A 114 14.99 6.43 13.13
N LYS A 115 15.60 6.26 11.95
CA LYS A 115 16.96 6.70 11.63
C LYS A 115 16.92 7.70 10.47
N ALA A 116 17.89 8.61 10.44
CA ALA A 116 18.07 9.49 9.29
C ALA A 116 18.35 8.66 8.04
N LEU A 117 17.69 9.01 6.93
CA LEU A 117 17.92 8.35 5.65
C LEU A 117 19.29 8.76 5.11
N GLU A 118 20.20 7.79 4.99
CA GLU A 118 21.56 8.02 4.47
C GLU A 118 21.58 8.26 2.96
N GLN A 119 20.52 7.81 2.26
CA GLN A 119 20.34 7.94 0.83
C GLN A 119 18.95 8.48 0.51
N THR A 120 18.78 8.99 -0.71
CA THR A 120 17.45 9.43 -1.18
C THR A 120 16.59 8.21 -1.44
N VAL A 121 15.38 8.19 -0.88
CA VAL A 121 14.43 7.08 -0.97
C VAL A 121 13.22 7.54 -1.78
N SER A 122 12.80 6.70 -2.74
CA SER A 122 11.59 6.89 -3.52
C SER A 122 10.48 6.02 -2.93
N LEU A 123 9.34 6.64 -2.62
CA LEU A 123 8.13 5.93 -2.20
C LEU A 123 7.29 5.58 -3.42
N ILE A 124 7.13 4.28 -3.67
CA ILE A 124 6.19 3.76 -4.66
C ILE A 124 4.84 3.57 -3.98
N VAL A 125 3.82 4.17 -4.58
CA VAL A 125 2.42 4.03 -4.17
C VAL A 125 1.67 3.35 -5.30
N PHE A 126 1.27 2.11 -5.07
CA PHE A 126 0.37 1.39 -5.96
C PHE A 126 -1.04 1.47 -5.37
N ALA A 127 -2.01 1.87 -6.19
CA ALA A 127 -3.39 2.07 -5.77
C ALA A 127 -4.33 1.30 -6.68
N GLU A 128 -5.22 0.52 -6.08
CA GLU A 128 -6.22 -0.29 -6.79
C GLU A 128 -7.58 0.42 -6.71
N PHE A 129 -8.25 0.57 -7.86
CA PHE A 129 -9.54 1.26 -7.96
C PHE A 129 -10.59 0.32 -8.56
N GLU A 130 -11.83 0.49 -8.11
CA GLU A 130 -12.99 -0.14 -8.73
C GLU A 130 -13.51 0.72 -9.89
N SER A 131 -13.81 0.08 -11.01
CA SER A 131 -14.47 0.71 -12.15
C SER A 131 -15.76 -0.03 -12.48
N LEU A 132 -16.85 0.70 -12.70
CA LEU A 132 -18.14 0.15 -13.11
C LEU A 132 -18.34 0.30 -14.61
N ILE A 133 -18.71 -0.80 -15.26
CA ILE A 133 -19.12 -0.82 -16.67
C ILE A 133 -20.57 -1.30 -16.72
N GLU A 134 -21.48 -0.42 -17.13
CA GLU A 134 -22.89 -0.74 -17.29
C GLU A 134 -23.22 -0.96 -18.78
N ILE A 135 -23.80 -2.12 -19.09
CA ILE A 135 -24.36 -2.38 -20.42
C ILE A 135 -25.87 -2.27 -20.33
N ASN A 136 -26.43 -1.24 -20.94
CA ASN A 136 -27.86 -1.01 -20.88
C ASN A 136 -28.64 -1.96 -21.83
N LYS A 137 -29.97 -1.98 -21.71
CA LYS A 137 -30.84 -2.83 -22.57
C LYS A 137 -30.72 -2.53 -24.07
N THR A 138 -30.26 -1.34 -24.44
CA THR A 138 -30.01 -0.95 -25.84
C THR A 138 -28.59 -1.26 -26.31
N ARG A 139 -27.80 -2.02 -25.52
CA ARG A 139 -26.39 -2.37 -25.78
C ARG A 139 -25.45 -1.18 -25.85
N ASN A 140 -25.82 -0.04 -25.28
CA ASN A 140 -24.89 1.04 -25.03
C ASN A 140 -24.07 0.68 -23.79
N VAL A 141 -22.76 0.88 -23.91
CA VAL A 141 -21.84 0.67 -22.81
C VAL A 141 -21.57 2.03 -22.18
N LEU A 142 -21.99 2.19 -20.93
CA LEU A 142 -21.67 3.32 -20.08
C LEU A 142 -20.48 2.92 -19.21
N PHE A 143 -19.48 3.79 -19.16
CA PHE A 143 -18.29 3.57 -18.36
C PHE A 143 -18.11 4.76 -17.43
N ASP A 144 -17.85 4.47 -16.16
CA ASP A 144 -17.44 5.48 -15.19
C ASP A 144 -15.92 5.38 -15.02
N PHE A 145 -15.19 6.07 -15.92
CA PHE A 145 -13.76 6.28 -15.81
C PHE A 145 -13.54 7.75 -15.46
N GLU A 146 -13.48 8.08 -14.17
CA GLU A 146 -12.90 9.35 -13.76
C GLU A 146 -11.37 9.24 -13.75
N ASN A 147 -10.71 10.11 -14.52
CA ASN A 147 -9.27 10.37 -14.44
C ASN A 147 -9.00 11.45 -13.39
#